data_AF-W9S885-F1
#
_entry.id   AF-W9S885-F1
#
_cell.length_a   1.000
_cell.length_b   1.000
_cell.length_c   1.000
_cell.angle_alpha   90.00
_cell.angle_beta   90.00
_cell.angle_gamma   90.00
#
_symmetry.space_group_name_H-M   'P 1'
#
loop_
_entity.id
_entity.type
_entity.pdbx_description
1 polymer ?
#
loop_
_entity_poly.entity_id
_entity_poly.type
_entity_poly.pdbx_seq_one_letter_code
_entity_poly.pdbx_strand_id
1 'polypeptide(L)' 'MKAEAEAVEELVRSKAIRLVDELFLECKPDHKGGTVRRRAYWECLALYGRLRDEGVAVHQWWG' A
#
# COMPACT_ATOMS: atom_id res chain seq x y z
N MET A 1 -4.32 19.24 -14.53
CA MET A 1 -3.15 19.86 -15.19
C MET A 1 -2.37 18.80 -15.98
N LYS A 2 -1.55 19.17 -16.99
CA LYS A 2 -0.78 18.19 -17.79
C LYS A 2 0.32 17.48 -16.97
N ALA A 3 0.97 18.21 -16.05
CA ALA A 3 2.02 17.67 -15.19
C ALA A 3 1.51 16.60 -14.19
N GLU A 4 0.26 16.72 -13.74
CA GLU A 4 -0.36 15.73 -12.84
C GLU A 4 -0.64 14.41 -13.58
N ALA A 5 -1.09 14.50 -14.83
CA ALA A 5 -1.34 13.31 -15.65
C ALA A 5 -0.03 12.56 -15.97
N GLU A 6 1.05 13.27 -16.29
CA GLU A 6 2.36 12.67 -16.58
C GLU A 6 2.94 11.93 -15.36
N ALA A 7 2.78 12.50 -14.16
CA ALA A 7 3.18 11.83 -12.92
C ALA A 7 2.37 10.53 -12.68
N VAL A 8 1.06 10.57 -12.92
CA VAL A 8 0.21 9.37 -12.80
C VAL A 8 0.62 8.31 -13.83
N GLU A 9 0.86 8.70 -15.09
CA GLU A 9 1.32 7.80 -16.14
C GLU A 9 2.68 7.17 -15.81
N GLU A 10 3.58 7.91 -15.19
CA GLU A 10 4.85 7.37 -14.70
C GLU A 10 4.66 6.35 -13.57
N LEU A 11 3.77 6.61 -12.61
CA LEU A 11 3.45 5.66 -11.54
C LEU A 11 2.86 4.34 -12.06
N VAL A 12 2.05 4.43 -13.13
CA VAL A 12 1.50 3.26 -13.82
C VAL A 12 2.60 2.52 -14.58
N ARG A 13 3.40 3.23 -15.38
CA ARG A 13 4.48 2.65 -16.21
C ARG A 13 5.57 2.00 -15.38
N SER A 14 5.96 2.63 -14.28
CA SER A 14 6.95 2.09 -13.33
C SER A 14 6.40 0.93 -12.49
N LYS A 15 5.08 0.65 -12.57
CA LYS A 15 4.34 -0.31 -11.74
C LYS A 15 4.39 0.02 -10.25
N ALA A 16 4.82 1.22 -9.86
CA ALA A 16 4.87 1.65 -8.46
C ALA A 16 3.47 1.62 -7.82
N ILE A 17 2.41 1.89 -8.59
CA ILE A 17 1.04 1.84 -8.08
C ILE A 17 0.62 0.44 -7.59
N ARG A 18 1.19 -0.64 -8.14
CA ARG A 18 0.92 -2.00 -7.68
C ARG A 18 1.49 -2.27 -6.28
N LEU A 19 2.60 -1.61 -5.94
CA LEU A 19 3.22 -1.74 -4.63
C LEU A 19 2.28 -1.25 -3.52
N VAL A 20 1.38 -0.32 -3.83
CA VAL A 20 0.38 0.17 -2.87
C VAL A 20 -0.51 -0.97 -2.40
N ASP A 21 -1.00 -1.82 -3.32
CA ASP A 21 -1.86 -2.95 -2.99
C ASP A 21 -1.06 -4.16 -2.46
N GLU A 22 0.07 -4.47 -3.09
CA GLU A 22 0.94 -5.60 -2.72
C GLU A 22 1.51 -5.45 -1.30
N LEU A 23 1.80 -4.21 -0.85
CA LEU A 23 2.24 -3.94 0.52
C LEU A 23 1.27 -4.47 1.57
N PHE A 24 -0.03 -4.42 1.27
CA PHE A 24 -1.08 -4.80 2.20
C PHE A 24 -1.31 -6.31 2.30
N LEU A 25 -0.81 -7.11 1.35
CA LEU A 25 -0.83 -8.58 1.43
C LEU A 25 -0.01 -9.11 2.61
N GLU A 26 1.02 -8.36 3.02
CA GLU A 26 1.90 -8.74 4.12
C GLU A 26 1.44 -8.21 5.48
N CYS A 27 0.39 -7.38 5.51
CA CYS A 27 -0.12 -6.76 6.72
C CYS A 27 -1.01 -7.75 7.49
N LYS A 28 -0.38 -8.68 8.21
CA LYS A 28 -1.07 -9.70 9.01
C LYS A 28 -0.91 -9.45 10.51
N PRO A 29 -1.98 -9.65 11.31
CA PRO A 29 -1.90 -9.46 12.76
C PRO A 29 -1.00 -10.50 13.44
N ASP A 30 -0.95 -11.73 12.92
CA ASP A 30 -0.24 -12.84 13.57
C ASP A 30 1.20 -13.02 13.04
N HIS A 31 2.18 -12.88 13.93
CA HIS A 31 3.62 -12.92 13.63
C HIS A 31 4.17 -14.37 13.49
N LYS A 32 3.35 -15.31 13.02
CA LYS A 32 3.75 -16.72 12.90
C LYS A 32 4.36 -16.99 11.53
N GLY A 33 5.57 -16.49 11.30
CA GLY A 33 6.39 -17.00 10.19
C GLY A 33 7.39 -16.02 9.60
N GLY A 34 8.60 -15.99 10.18
CA GLY A 34 9.84 -15.87 9.41
C GLY A 34 10.27 -14.46 8.95
N THR A 35 11.29 -13.94 9.65
CA THR A 35 12.57 -13.37 9.16
C THR A 35 12.65 -12.33 8.03
N VAL A 36 11.56 -11.92 7.39
CA VAL A 36 11.57 -10.78 6.46
C VAL A 36 11.23 -9.53 7.26
N ARG A 37 11.91 -8.40 7.01
CA ARG A 37 11.66 -7.07 7.63
C ARG A 37 10.23 -6.59 7.34
N ARG A 38 9.24 -7.21 7.96
CA ARG A 38 7.83 -6.87 7.80
C ARG A 38 7.51 -5.71 8.72
N ARG A 39 6.89 -4.69 8.12
CA ARG A 39 6.32 -3.54 8.82
C ARG A 39 5.37 -4.03 9.91
N ALA A 40 5.37 -3.41 11.08
CA ALA A 40 4.45 -3.82 12.14
C ALA A 40 3.00 -3.65 11.66
N TYR A 41 2.11 -4.56 12.04
CA TYR A 41 0.70 -4.54 11.60
C TYR A 41 0.00 -3.19 11.81
N TRP A 42 0.29 -2.49 12.92
CA TRP A 42 -0.24 -1.16 13.20
C TRP A 42 0.24 -0.09 12.23
N GLU A 43 1.50 -0.15 11.78
CA GLU A 43 2.05 0.78 10.80
C GLU A 43 1.40 0.57 9.42
N CYS A 44 0.97 -0.65 9.10
CA CYS A 44 0.13 -0.92 7.93
C CYS A 44 -1.23 -0.25 8.04
N LEU A 45 -1.92 -0.43 9.18
CA LEU A 45 -3.25 0.17 9.41
C LEU A 45 -3.20 1.69 9.34
N ALA A 46 -2.15 2.29 9.91
CA ALA A 46 -1.93 3.73 9.84
C ALA A 46 -1.75 4.22 8.39
N LEU A 47 -0.98 3.50 7.57
CA LEU A 47 -0.83 3.85 6.15
C LEU A 47 -2.14 3.66 5.37
N TYR A 48 -2.87 2.58 5.60
CA TYR A 48 -4.17 2.33 4.97
C TYR A 48 -5.15 3.47 5.25
N GLY A 49 -5.26 3.91 6.51
CA GLY A 49 -6.10 5.05 6.90
C GLY A 49 -5.74 6.31 6.12
N ARG A 50 -4.45 6.68 6.11
CA ARG A 50 -3.99 7.87 5.36
C ARG A 50 -4.30 7.79 3.86
N LEU A 51 -4.14 6.63 3.24
CA LEU A 51 -4.48 6.48 1.82
C LEU A 51 -5.98 6.70 1.57
N ARG A 52 -6.85 6.21 2.46
CA ARG A 52 -8.29 6.45 2.34
C ARG A 52 -8.67 7.90 2.59
N ASP A 53 -8.01 8.57 3.54
CA ASP A 53 -8.22 10.00 3.81
C ASP A 53 -7.88 10.87 2.59
N GLU A 54 -6.86 10.48 1.82
CA GLU A 54 -6.48 11.09 0.54
C GLU A 54 -7.37 10.62 -0.65
N GLY A 55 -8.40 9.81 -0.39
CA GLY A 55 -9.33 9.31 -1.41
C GLY A 55 -8.78 8.16 -2.28
N VAL A 56 -7.64 7.58 -1.93
CA VAL A 56 -7.06 6.43 -2.64
C VAL A 56 -7.68 5.13 -2.13
N ALA A 57 -8.38 4.42 -3.03
CA ALA A 57 -8.95 3.11 -2.72
C ALA A 57 -7.89 2.00 -2.78
N VAL A 58 -7.82 1.19 -1.73
CA VAL A 58 -6.90 0.04 -1.60
C VAL A 58 -7.64 -1.17 -1.03
N HIS A 59 -7.25 -2.38 -1.41
CA HIS A 59 -7.87 -3.58 -0.87
C HIS A 59 -7.39 -3.84 0.56
N GLN A 60 -8.33 -4.24 1.40
CA GLN A 60 -8.05 -4.74 2.73
C GLN A 60 -7.87 -6.26 2.66
N TRP A 61 -6.61 -6.71 2.66
CA TRP A 61 -6.26 -8.14 2.52
C TRP A 61 -6.23 -8.92 3.85
N TRP A 62 -6.58 -8.26 4.97
CA TRP A 62 -6.55 -8.86 6.31
C TRP A 62 -7.97 -8.99 6.91
N GLY A 63 -8.15 -10.09 7.65
CA GLY A 63 -9.35 -10.47 8.39
C GLY A 63 -9.00 -11.50 9.44
#